data_AF-A0A1B7N678-F1
#
_entry.id   AF-A0A1B7N678-F1
#
_cell.length_a   1.000
_cell.length_b   1.000
_cell.length_c   1.000
_cell.angle_alpha   90.00
_cell.angle_beta   90.00
_cell.angle_gamma   90.00
#
_symmetry.space_group_name_H-M   'P 1'
#
loop_
_entity.id
_entity.type
_entity.pdbx_description
1 polymer ?
#
loop_
_entity_poly.entity_id
_entity_poly.type
_entity_poly.pdbx_seq_one_letter_code
_entity_poly.pdbx_strand_id
1 'polypeptide(L)' 'MATSRQKGDGDEEARICPRCHNATMFSAKSRTWFKFCFVPLIPVSSKHVWMCGICQLQVNMQPG' A
#
# COMPACT_ATOMS: atom_id res chain seq x y z
N MET A 1 6.32 23.68 -3.99
CA MET A 1 6.12 22.42 -4.71
C MET A 1 6.82 21.31 -3.93
N ALA A 2 6.11 20.58 -3.07
CA ALA A 2 6.71 19.51 -2.28
C ALA A 2 6.74 18.22 -3.12
N THR A 3 7.93 17.86 -3.62
CA THR A 3 8.14 16.59 -4.31
C THR A 3 8.23 15.48 -3.27
N SER A 4 7.13 14.75 -3.07
CA SER A 4 7.11 13.53 -2.27
C SER A 4 8.00 12.49 -2.96
N ARG A 5 9.25 12.36 -2.51
CA ARG A 5 10.14 11.27 -2.93
C ARG A 5 9.59 9.97 -2.35
N GLN A 6 8.83 9.23 -3.16
CA GLN A 6 8.46 7.85 -2.86
C GLN A 6 9.73 7.01 -3.03
N LYS A 7 10.42 6.74 -1.92
CA LYS A 7 11.49 5.76 -1.87
C LYS A 7 10.83 4.38 -1.95
N GLY A 8 10.85 3.77 -3.14
CA GLY A 8 10.59 2.35 -3.30
C GLY A 8 11.73 1.62 -2.61
N ASP A 9 11.44 1.07 -1.42
CA ASP A 9 12.40 0.29 -0.64
C ASP A 9 12.61 -1.02 -1.40
N GLY A 10 13.83 -1.18 -1.93
CA GLY A 10 14.20 -2.31 -2.76
C GLY A 10 14.44 -3.53 -1.89
N ASP A 11 13.44 -4.39 -1.80
CA ASP A 11 13.56 -5.85 -1.68
C ASP A 11 12.15 -6.44 -1.90
N GLU A 12 11.64 -6.30 -3.12
CA GLU A 12 10.32 -6.81 -3.48
C GLU A 12 10.54 -8.17 -4.15
N GLU A 13 10.48 -9.24 -3.35
CA GLU A 13 10.17 -10.57 -3.88
C GLU A 13 8.97 -10.40 -4.83
N ALA A 14 9.21 -10.54 -6.14
CA ALA A 14 8.24 -10.22 -7.16
C ALA A 14 7.05 -11.19 -7.07
N ARG A 15 6.08 -10.86 -6.20
CA ARG A 15 4.93 -11.70 -5.90
C ARG A 15 3.98 -11.63 -7.10
N ILE A 16 3.60 -12.81 -7.57
CA ILE A 16 2.65 -12.94 -8.66
C ILE A 16 1.25 -12.65 -8.11
N CYS A 17 0.55 -11.70 -8.72
CA CYS A 17 -0.82 -11.39 -8.34
C CYS A 17 -1.75 -12.56 -8.66
N PRO A 18 -2.56 -13.07 -7.72
CA PRO A 18 -3.47 -14.20 -7.97
C PRO A 18 -4.65 -13.83 -8.89
N ARG A 19 -4.90 -12.54 -9.15
CA ARG A 19 -6.01 -12.09 -10.00
C ARG A 19 -5.62 -11.95 -11.47
N CYS A 20 -4.42 -11.43 -11.74
CA CYS A 20 -3.95 -11.16 -13.10
C CYS A 20 -2.70 -11.97 -13.51
N HIS A 21 -2.18 -12.82 -12.61
CA HIS A 21 -1.00 -13.66 -12.82
C HIS A 21 0.24 -12.90 -13.33
N ASN A 22 0.36 -11.63 -12.96
CA ASN A 22 1.49 -10.79 -13.34
C ASN A 22 2.32 -10.45 -12.09
N ALA A 23 3.65 -10.37 -12.27
CA ALA A 23 4.62 -10.10 -11.21
C ALA A 23 4.73 -8.60 -10.94
N THR A 24 3.60 -7.99 -10.58
CA THR A 24 3.47 -6.54 -10.34
C THR A 24 2.84 -6.23 -8.98
N MET A 25 2.97 -7.14 -8.01
CA MET A 25 2.63 -6.83 -6.62
C MET A 25 3.80 -6.12 -5.95
N PHE A 26 3.49 -5.03 -5.28
CA PHE A 26 4.46 -4.23 -4.54
C PHE A 26 3.95 -3.95 -3.12
N SER A 27 4.86 -3.67 -2.20
CA SER A 27 4.53 -3.36 -0.83
C SER A 27 4.03 -1.91 -0.73
N ALA A 28 2.85 -1.74 -0.12
CA ALA A 28 2.20 -0.46 0.04
C ALA A 28 1.81 -0.25 1.50
N LYS A 29 1.86 1.00 1.96
CA LYS A 29 1.41 1.38 3.31
C LYS A 29 0.05 2.06 3.21
N SER A 30 -1.00 1.35 3.61
CA SER A 30 -2.33 1.92 3.69
C SER A 30 -2.46 2.72 4.98
N ARG A 31 -2.78 4.02 4.87
CA ARG A 31 -2.95 4.94 6.01
C ARG A 31 -4.41 5.37 6.10
N THR A 32 -5.10 5.00 7.17
CA THR A 32 -6.47 5.42 7.43
C THR A 32 -6.46 6.66 8.34
N TRP A 33 -7.10 7.74 7.89
CA TRP A 33 -7.20 9.00 8.64
C TRP A 33 -8.57 9.15 9.29
N PHE A 34 -8.60 9.55 10.57
CA PHE A 34 -9.85 9.96 11.21
C PHE A 34 -10.26 11.33 10.66
N LYS A 35 -11.44 11.42 10.05
CA LYS A 35 -12.01 12.70 9.59
C LYS A 35 -13.06 13.12 10.61
N PHE A 36 -12.77 14.14 11.41
CA PHE A 36 -13.77 14.83 12.24
C PHE A 36 -14.02 16.20 11.59
N CYS A 37 -15.28 16.50 11.24
CA CYS A 37 -15.68 17.76 10.59
C CYS A 37 -14.84 18.15 9.35
N PHE A 38 -14.49 17.19 8.49
CA PHE A 38 -13.68 17.39 7.28
C PHE A 38 -12.20 17.73 7.52
N VAL A 39 -11.74 17.79 8.77
CA VAL A 39 -10.32 17.98 9.09
C VAL A 39 -9.68 16.60 9.35
N PRO A 40 -8.65 16.19 8.58
CA PRO A 40 -7.87 14.99 8.88
C PRO A 40 -6.98 15.29 10.11
N LEU A 41 -7.49 14.99 11.31
CA LEU A 41 -6.82 15.38 12.56
C LEU A 41 -5.67 14.43 12.95
N ILE A 42 -5.88 13.11 12.88
CA ILE A 42 -4.88 12.12 13.32
C ILE A 42 -4.97 10.85 12.46
N PRO A 43 -3.83 10.31 11.95
CA PRO A 43 -3.81 8.99 11.31
C PRO A 43 -4.05 7.89 12.35
N VAL A 44 -5.15 7.15 12.22
CA VAL A 44 -5.60 6.14 13.21
C VAL A 44 -4.78 4.87 13.11
N SER A 45 -4.39 4.48 11.90
CA SER A 45 -3.64 3.26 11.68
C SER A 45 -2.90 3.30 10.35
N SER A 46 -1.69 2.76 10.34
CA SER A 46 -0.97 2.43 9.11
C SER A 46 -0.76 0.93 9.06
N LYS A 47 -1.26 0.28 8.00
CA LYS A 47 -1.10 -1.17 7.77
C LYS A 47 -0.23 -1.40 6.54
N HIS A 48 0.64 -2.41 6.62
CA HIS A 48 1.38 -2.89 5.46
C HIS A 48 0.48 -3.83 4.65
N VAL A 49 0.31 -3.51 3.37
CA VAL A 49 -0.53 -4.27 2.43
C VAL A 49 0.27 -4.50 1.15
N TRP A 50 0.00 -5.60 0.46
CA TRP A 50 0.47 -5.80 -0.90
C TRP A 50 -0.56 -5.27 -1.86
N MET A 51 -0.12 -4.50 -2.84
CA MET A 51 -0.97 -3.92 -3.87
C MET A 51 -0.47 -4.34 -5.26
N CYS A 52 -1.39 -4.81 -6.11
CA CYS A 52 -1.08 -5.04 -7.51
C CYS A 52 -1.19 -3.74 -8.32
N GLY A 53 -0.14 -3.35 -9.05
CA GLY A 53 -0.14 -2.13 -9.88
C GLY A 53 -1.08 -2.16 -11.09
N ILE A 54 -1.54 -3.34 -11.51
CA ILE A 54 -2.41 -3.50 -12.69
C ILE A 54 -3.87 -3.52 -12.28
N CYS A 55 -4.24 -4.49 -11.45
CA CYS A 55 -5.64 -4.74 -11.09
C CYS A 55 -6.04 -4.10 -9.74
N GLN A 56 -5.10 -3.46 -9.04
CA GLN A 56 -5.32 -2.82 -7.73
C GLN A 56 -5.85 -3.78 -6.65
N LEU A 57 -5.61 -5.08 -6.80
CA LEU A 57 -5.87 -6.05 -5.72
C LEU A 57 -5.01 -5.68 -4.51
N GLN A 58 -5.66 -5.51 -3.37
CA GLN A 58 -5.01 -5.28 -2.08
C GLN A 58 -5.13 -6.54 -1.21
N VAL A 59 -4.01 -7.05 -0.71
CA VAL A 59 -4.00 -8.14 0.26
C VAL A 59 -3.24 -7.70 1.51
N ASN A 60 -3.77 -8.02 2.69
CA ASN A 60 -3.08 -7.69 3.94
C ASN A 60 -1.80 -8.52 4.02
N MET A 61 -0.69 -7.87 4.36
CA MET A 61 0.56 -8.57 4.67
C MET A 61 0.38 -9.20 6.06
N GLN A 62 -0.23 -10.39 6.12
CA GLN A 62 -0.27 -11.20 7.34
C GLN A 62 1.17 -11.65 7.64
N PRO A 63 1.75 -11.30 8.79
CA PRO A 63 2.96 -11.96 9.26
C PRO A 63 2.59 -13.43 9.51
N GLY A 64 3.18 -14.34 8.72
CA GLY A 64 3.09 -15.78 8.96
C GLY A 64 3.88 -16.19 10.20
#